data_AF-A0A6H0RZY8-F1
#
_entry.id   AF-A0A6H0RZY8-F1
#
_cell.length_a   1.000
_cell.length_b   1.000
_cell.length_c   1.000
_cell.angle_alpha   90.00
_cell.angle_beta   90.00
_cell.angle_gamma   90.00
#
_symmetry.space_group_name_H-M   'P 1'
#
loop_
_entity.id
_entity.type
_entity.pdbx_description
1 polymer ?
#
loop_
_entity_poly.entity_id
_entity_poly.type
_entity_poly.pdbx_seq_one_letter_code
_entity_poly.pdbx_strand_id
1 'polypeptide(L)' 'MYPTSIQEEVKQLSDNVFDQLPLLLAVPRAAEILGISRAAAYRLAASGELPARRFGGRVYVVTAQLREMVAS' A
#
# COMPACT_ATOMS: atom_id res chain seq x y z
N MET A 1 25.64 -7.08 12.96
CA MET A 1 25.17 -8.07 11.97
C MET A 1 23.92 -8.71 12.53
N TYR A 2 22.75 -8.29 12.07
CA TYR A 2 21.48 -8.89 12.50
C TYR A 2 21.27 -10.22 11.77
N PRO A 3 20.73 -11.26 12.42
CA PRO A 3 20.56 -12.56 11.79
C PRO A 3 19.56 -12.46 10.63
N THR A 4 19.94 -13.04 9.48
CA THR A 4 19.17 -13.12 8.23
C THR A 4 17.74 -13.61 8.43
N SER A 5 17.52 -14.41 9.48
CA SER A 5 16.24 -15.00 9.89
C SER A 5 15.12 -13.98 10.10
N ILE A 6 15.42 -12.81 10.68
CA ILE A 6 14.39 -11.78 10.95
C ILE A 6 13.94 -11.12 9.64
N GLN A 7 14.85 -10.89 8.69
CA GLN A 7 14.47 -10.29 7.40
C GLN A 7 13.58 -11.22 6.58
N GLU A 8 13.81 -12.52 6.67
CA GLU A 8 13.03 -13.54 5.99
C GLU A 8 11.61 -13.65 6.58
N GLU A 9 11.49 -13.57 7.90
CA GLU A 9 10.21 -13.60 8.61
C GLU A 9 9.36 -12.34 8.33
N VAL A 10 9.98 -11.16 8.30
CA VAL A 10 9.32 -9.89 7.91
C VAL A 10 8.81 -9.96 6.47
N LYS A 11 9.61 -10.51 5.56
CA LYS A 11 9.24 -10.65 4.14
C LYS A 11 8.04 -11.59 3.94
N GLN A 12 8.05 -12.74 4.61
CA GLN A 12 6.93 -13.68 4.54
C GLN A 12 5.63 -13.06 5.10
N LEU A 13 5.73 -12.28 6.18
CA LEU A 13 4.56 -11.60 6.74
C LEU A 13 4.01 -10.53 5.78
N SER A 14 4.88 -9.74 5.13
CA SER A 14 4.45 -8.72 4.17
C SER A 14 3.78 -9.34 2.93
N ASP A 15 4.31 -10.45 2.42
CA ASP A 15 3.74 -11.14 1.26
C ASP A 15 2.32 -11.64 1.57
N ASN A 16 2.13 -12.24 2.76
CA ASN A 16 0.81 -12.68 3.22
C ASN A 16 -0.22 -11.55 3.33
N VAL A 17 0.19 -10.35 3.75
CA VAL A 17 -0.73 -9.20 3.89
C VAL A 17 -1.18 -8.70 2.52
N PHE A 18 -0.25 -8.51 1.56
CA PHE A 18 -0.61 -7.98 0.24
C PHE A 18 -1.35 -9.00 -0.64
N ASP A 19 -1.07 -10.29 -0.49
CA ASP A 19 -1.72 -11.35 -1.29
C ASP A 19 -3.21 -11.52 -0.95
N GLN A 20 -3.64 -11.06 0.24
CA GLN A 20 -5.04 -11.09 0.68
C GLN A 20 -5.81 -9.79 0.35
N LEU A 21 -5.14 -8.77 -0.16
CA LEU A 21 -5.77 -7.49 -0.50
C LEU A 21 -6.36 -7.54 -1.93
N PRO A 22 -7.47 -6.81 -2.18
CA PRO A 22 -7.98 -6.66 -3.53
C PRO A 22 -6.98 -5.94 -4.44
N LEU A 23 -7.07 -6.15 -5.75
CA LEU A 23 -6.19 -5.52 -6.74
C LEU A 23 -6.19 -3.99 -6.67
N LEU A 24 -7.36 -3.41 -6.34
CA LEU A 24 -7.59 -1.98 -6.21
C LEU A 24 -8.15 -1.68 -4.82
N LEU A 25 -7.46 -0.81 -4.09
CA LEU A 25 -7.89 -0.35 -2.77
C LEU A 25 -8.54 1.02 -2.90
N ALA A 26 -9.69 1.22 -2.25
CA ALA A 26 -10.20 2.57 -2.06
C ALA A 26 -9.20 3.38 -1.22
N VAL A 27 -9.03 4.66 -1.53
CA VAL A 27 -8.07 5.54 -0.81
C VAL A 27 -8.24 5.50 0.72
N PRO A 28 -9.46 5.50 1.30
CA PRO A 28 -9.62 5.38 2.75
C PRO A 28 -9.08 4.06 3.32
N ARG A 29 -9.19 2.96 2.58
CA ARG A 29 -8.68 1.65 3.02
C ARG A 29 -7.15 1.60 2.93
N ALA A 30 -6.57 2.18 1.89
CA ALA A 30 -5.12 2.35 1.80
C ALA A 30 -4.57 3.19 2.96
N ALA A 31 -5.31 4.23 3.38
CA ALA A 31 -4.94 5.04 4.54
C ALA A 31 -4.85 4.22 5.83
N GLU A 32 -5.82 3.32 6.06
CA GLU A 32 -5.83 2.41 7.22
C GLU A 32 -4.62 1.45 7.19
N ILE A 33 -4.30 0.88 6.02
CA ILE A 33 -3.15 -0.03 5.86
C ILE A 33 -1.82 0.69 6.09
N LEU A 34 -1.70 1.94 5.60
CA LEU A 34 -0.50 2.76 5.74
C LEU A 34 -0.38 3.43 7.12
N GLY A 35 -1.40 3.35 7.97
CA GLY A 35 -1.40 4.01 9.29
C GLY A 35 -1.44 5.54 9.21
N ILE A 36 -2.02 6.11 8.15
CA ILE A 36 -2.15 7.57 7.95
C ILE A 36 -3.61 8.03 7.95
N SER A 37 -3.82 9.34 8.12
CA SER A 37 -5.18 9.89 8.03
C SER A 37 -5.73 9.80 6.61
N ARG A 38 -7.06 9.70 6.48
CA ARG A 38 -7.75 9.74 5.18
C ARG A 38 -7.39 11.01 4.39
N ALA A 39 -7.31 12.15 5.07
CA ALA A 39 -6.94 13.43 4.44
C ALA A 39 -5.50 13.38 3.89
N ALA A 40 -4.54 12.82 4.63
CA ALA A 40 -3.19 12.63 4.14
C ALA A 40 -3.16 11.71 2.90
N ALA A 41 -3.86 10.56 2.96
CA ALA A 41 -3.94 9.64 1.83
C ALA A 41 -4.52 10.29 0.56
N TYR A 42 -5.59 11.09 0.68
CA TYR A 42 -6.14 11.81 -0.47
C TYR A 42 -5.18 12.88 -1.02
N ARG A 43 -4.45 13.60 -0.16
CA ARG A 43 -3.43 14.55 -0.62
C ARG A 43 -2.33 13.83 -1.41
N LEU A 44 -1.81 12.72 -0.89
CA LEU A 44 -0.76 11.94 -1.56
C LEU A 44 -1.26 11.32 -2.87
N ALA A 45 -2.51 10.85 -2.92
CA ALA A 45 -3.12 10.37 -4.15
C ALA A 45 -3.31 11.50 -5.19
N ALA A 46 -3.56 12.73 -4.74
CA ALA A 46 -3.69 13.90 -5.60
C ALA A 46 -2.33 14.45 -6.08
N SER A 47 -1.28 14.38 -5.24
CA SER A 47 0.08 14.75 -5.62
C SER A 47 0.80 13.69 -6.45
N GLY A 48 0.26 12.47 -6.52
CA GLY A 48 0.87 11.34 -7.24
C GLY A 48 1.91 10.57 -6.42
N GLU A 49 2.08 10.91 -5.13
CA GLU A 49 2.96 10.20 -4.20
C GLU A 49 2.41 8.82 -3.81
N LEU A 50 1.08 8.63 -3.87
CA LEU A 50 0.50 7.29 -3.84
C LEU A 50 0.29 6.77 -5.26
N PRO A 51 0.48 5.45 -5.52
CA PRO A 51 0.22 4.84 -6.81
C PRO A 51 -1.28 4.69 -7.06
N ALA A 52 -1.93 5.82 -7.30
CA ALA A 52 -3.37 5.94 -7.46
C ALA A 52 -3.79 6.07 -8.93
N ARG A 53 -4.94 5.51 -9.28
CA ARG A 53 -5.56 5.61 -10.61
C ARG A 53 -7.05 5.86 -10.51
N ARG A 54 -7.62 6.50 -11.53
CA ARG A 54 -9.07 6.67 -11.65
C ARG A 54 -9.67 5.49 -12.40
N PHE A 55 -10.73 4.90 -11.83
CA PHE A 55 -11.51 3.82 -12.44
C PHE A 55 -12.99 4.05 -12.15
N GLY A 56 -13.84 4.12 -13.18
CA GLY A 56 -15.29 4.37 -13.00
C GLY A 56 -15.62 5.66 -12.24
N GLY A 57 -14.83 6.72 -12.41
CA GLY A 57 -15.02 8.02 -11.74
C GLY A 57 -14.54 8.09 -10.29
N ARG A 58 -13.95 7.02 -9.74
CA ARG A 58 -13.41 6.96 -8.38
C ARG A 58 -11.89 6.76 -8.40
N VAL A 59 -11.22 7.22 -7.35
CA VAL A 59 -9.76 7.06 -7.18
C VAL A 59 -9.49 5.80 -6.36
N TYR A 60 -8.57 4.97 -6.85
CA TYR A 60 -8.12 3.74 -6.20
C TYR A 60 -6.60 3.71 -6.14
N VAL A 61 -6.04 3.08 -5.12
CA VAL A 61 -4.62 2.76 -4.99
C VAL A 61 -4.39 1.37 -5.57
N VAL A 62 -3.38 1.23 -6.43
CA VAL A 62 -3.00 -0.04 -7.05
C VAL A 62 -2.17 -0.84 -6.06
N THR A 63 -2.69 -1.97 -5.58
CA THR A 63 -2.08 -2.76 -4.50
C THR A 63 -0.69 -3.27 -4.84
N ALA A 64 -0.47 -3.74 -6.07
CA ALA A 64 0.84 -4.21 -6.52
C ALA A 64 1.91 -3.10 -6.46
N GLN A 65 1.56 -1.90 -6.94
CA GLN A 65 2.47 -0.75 -6.91
C GLN A 65 2.65 -0.22 -5.47
N LEU A 66 1.62 -0.32 -4.63
CA LEU A 66 1.73 0.04 -3.23
C LEU A 66 2.70 -0.88 -2.48
N ARG A 67 2.68 -2.19 -2.77
CA ARG A 67 3.64 -3.17 -2.24
C ARG A 67 5.07 -2.82 -2.64
N GLU A 68 5.29 -2.50 -3.91
CA GLU A 68 6.60 -2.07 -4.42
C GLU A 68 7.09 -0.79 -3.72
N MET A 69 6.20 0.18 -3.54
CA MET A 69 6.51 1.45 -2.88
C MET A 69 6.97 1.29 -1.43
N VAL A 70 6.35 0.38 -0.65
CA VAL A 70 6.72 0.17 0.76
C VAL A 70 7.88 -0.80 0.96
N ALA A 71 8.23 -1.58 -0.06
CA ALA A 71 9.34 -2.52 -0.03
C ALA A 71 10.69 -1.88 -0.42
N SER A 72 10.67 -0.63 -0.90
CA SER A 72 11.86 0.18 -1.22
C SER A 72 12.38 0.95 -0.02
#